data_AF-X1AJP9-F1
#
_entry.id   AF-X1AJP9-F1
#
_cell.length_a   1.000
_cell.length_b   1.000
_cell.length_c   1.000
_cell.angle_alpha   90.00
_cell.angle_beta   90.00
_cell.angle_gamma   90.00
#
_symmetry.space_group_name_H-M   'P 1'
#
loop_
_entity.id
_entity.type
_entity.pdbx_description
1 polymer ?
#
loop_
_entity_poly.entity_id
_entity_poly.type
_entity_poly.pdbx_seq_one_letter_code
_entity_poly.pdbx_strand_id
1 'polypeptide(L)'
;YDEWLSVTNKIDFPMLIDQIPRYFKNPRACDIMFSTCGEYGFNYEHGKTVNDHVYSHDIAIKKSMTVPFIIGGSPEIPNLKLEYCKTTDMVPTLLDLLGIKPHSSVVGRSLLN
;
A
#
# COMPACT_ATOMS: atom_id res chain seq x y z
N TYR A 1 -15.99 3.47 2.44
CA TYR A 1 -14.86 3.47 3.41
C TYR A 1 -13.52 3.92 2.82
N ASP A 2 -13.34 4.01 1.50
CA ASP A 2 -12.09 4.56 0.90
C ASP A 2 -12.35 5.66 -0.13
N GLU A 3 -13.41 6.45 0.06
CA GLU A 3 -13.78 7.53 -0.86
C GLU A 3 -12.66 8.54 -1.06
N TRP A 4 -11.86 8.78 -0.02
CA TRP A 4 -10.68 9.64 -0.06
C TRP A 4 -9.65 9.18 -1.09
N LEU A 5 -9.51 7.87 -1.34
CA LEU A 5 -8.50 7.32 -2.24
C LEU A 5 -8.76 7.72 -3.69
N SER A 6 -10.02 7.96 -4.07
CA SER A 6 -10.38 8.48 -5.40
C SER A 6 -9.76 9.85 -5.71
N VAL A 7 -9.49 10.63 -4.67
CA VAL A 7 -8.88 11.95 -4.76
C VAL A 7 -7.37 11.83 -4.51
N THR A 8 -6.96 11.14 -3.43
CA THR A 8 -5.55 11.09 -3.04
C THR A 8 -4.70 10.24 -3.98
N ASN A 9 -5.29 9.28 -4.72
CA ASN A 9 -4.57 8.58 -5.78
C ASN A 9 -4.04 9.55 -6.86
N LYS A 10 -4.52 10.80 -6.93
CA LYS A 10 -4.07 11.80 -7.91
C LYS A 10 -2.91 12.66 -7.41
N ILE A 11 -2.44 12.47 -6.17
CA ILE A 11 -1.32 13.21 -5.57
C ILE A 11 -0.16 12.27 -5.22
N ASP A 12 0.96 12.86 -4.81
CA ASP A 12 2.18 12.12 -4.50
C ASP A 12 2.09 11.26 -3.24
N PHE A 13 1.20 11.55 -2.29
CA PHE A 13 1.08 10.81 -1.03
C PHE A 13 -0.30 10.15 -0.90
N PRO A 14 -0.62 9.15 -1.73
CA PRO A 14 -1.97 8.62 -1.82
C PRO A 14 -2.43 8.00 -0.50
N MET A 15 -1.54 7.31 0.21
CA MET A 15 -1.87 6.52 1.40
C MET A 15 -1.80 7.28 2.72
N LEU A 16 -1.47 8.58 2.71
CA LEU A 16 -1.19 9.32 3.94
C LEU A 16 -2.38 9.31 4.91
N ILE A 17 -3.61 9.42 4.38
CA ILE A 17 -4.86 9.40 5.17
C ILE A 17 -5.03 8.07 5.92
N ASP A 18 -4.68 6.94 5.29
CA ASP A 18 -4.74 5.62 5.92
C ASP A 18 -3.56 5.34 6.86
N GLN A 19 -2.38 5.89 6.56
CA GLN A 19 -1.16 5.68 7.33
C GLN A 19 -1.12 6.46 8.64
N ILE A 20 -1.59 7.72 8.65
CA ILE A 20 -1.56 8.57 9.85
C ILE A 20 -2.16 7.85 11.09
N PRO A 21 -3.40 7.32 11.03
CA PRO A 21 -3.98 6.63 12.18
C PRO A 21 -3.21 5.37 12.61
N ARG A 22 -2.52 4.70 11.68
CA ARG A 22 -1.72 3.50 11.97
C ARG A 22 -0.47 3.86 12.77
N TYR A 23 0.16 4.99 12.47
CA TYR A 23 1.29 5.50 13.26
C TYR A 23 0.86 5.81 14.69
N PHE A 24 -0.27 6.50 14.89
CA PHE A 24 -0.78 6.78 16.25
C PHE A 24 -1.14 5.53 17.06
N LYS A 25 -1.59 4.46 16.41
CA LYS A 25 -1.99 3.22 17.10
C LYS A 25 -0.81 2.28 17.39
N ASN A 26 0.29 2.42 16.65
CA ASN A 26 1.44 1.53 16.78
C ASN A 26 2.43 2.11 17.80
N PRO A 27 2.61 1.49 18.99
CA PRO A 27 3.53 1.99 20.00
C PRO A 27 5.01 1.91 19.58
N ARG A 28 5.32 1.27 18.45
CA ARG A 28 6.66 1.21 17.83
C ARG A 28 6.84 2.20 16.69
N ALA A 29 5.83 3.03 16.39
CA ALA A 29 5.98 4.10 15.42
C ALA A 29 6.89 5.20 15.96
N CYS A 30 7.51 5.95 15.05
CA CYS A 30 8.29 7.12 15.39
C CYS A 30 7.39 8.32 15.74
N ASP A 31 7.94 9.28 16.49
CA ASP A 31 7.29 10.56 16.75
C ASP A 31 7.37 11.52 15.55
N ILE A 32 8.40 11.37 14.71
CA ILE A 32 8.67 12.23 13.56
C ILE A 32 9.00 11.36 12.35
N MET A 33 8.33 11.61 11.24
CA MET A 33 8.58 10.97 9.94
C MET A 33 8.96 12.01 8.91
N PHE A 34 10.03 11.76 8.16
CA PHE A 34 10.47 12.58 7.03
C PHE A 34 10.44 11.74 5.76
N SER A 35 10.01 12.35 4.65
CA SER A 35 10.21 11.80 3.31
C SER A 35 11.27 12.64 2.61
N THR A 36 12.22 11.98 1.95
CA THR A 36 13.21 12.67 1.09
C THR A 36 12.64 13.01 -0.28
N CYS A 37 11.40 12.63 -0.59
CA CYS A 37 10.78 12.73 -1.91
C CYS A 37 11.60 12.05 -3.04
N GLY A 38 12.58 11.22 -2.67
CA GLY A 38 13.52 10.59 -3.60
C GLY A 38 14.64 11.52 -4.07
N GLU A 39 14.85 12.68 -3.42
CA GLU A 39 15.98 13.59 -3.70
C GLU A 39 17.29 13.07 -3.09
N TYR A 40 17.18 12.34 -1.97
CA TYR A 40 18.32 11.79 -1.24
C TYR A 40 17.99 10.39 -0.72
N GLY A 41 19.00 9.50 -0.75
CA GLY A 41 18.95 8.17 -0.12
C GLY A 41 19.77 8.16 1.16
N PHE A 42 19.16 7.72 2.28
CA PHE A 42 19.87 7.51 3.53
C PHE A 42 20.25 6.03 3.66
N ASN A 43 21.46 5.68 3.22
CA ASN A 43 21.97 4.31 3.29
C ASN A 43 22.80 4.10 4.56
N TYR A 44 22.34 4.60 5.70
CA TYR A 44 23.06 4.52 6.97
C TYR A 44 22.26 3.74 8.00
N GLU A 45 22.75 2.56 8.35
CA GLU A 45 22.11 1.65 9.29
C GLU A 45 23.09 1.29 10.40
N HIS A 46 22.64 1.34 11.65
CA HIS A 46 23.41 0.89 12.82
C HIS A 46 24.86 1.42 12.88
N GLY A 47 25.07 2.68 12.49
CA GLY A 47 26.39 3.32 12.58
C GLY A 47 27.26 3.19 11.32
N LYS A 48 26.75 2.59 10.22
CA LYS A 48 27.55 2.30 9.02
C LYS A 48 26.77 2.59 7.74
N THR A 49 27.48 3.04 6.71
CA THR A 49 26.93 3.10 5.35
C THR A 49 26.82 1.68 4.80
N VAL A 50 25.61 1.26 4.43
CA VAL A 50 25.33 -0.11 3.98
C VAL A 50 25.42 -0.31 2.47
N ASN A 51 25.22 0.74 1.68
CA ASN A 51 25.42 0.70 0.22
C ASN A 51 25.57 2.12 -0.39
N ASP A 52 26.07 2.17 -1.63
CA ASP A 52 26.25 3.41 -2.41
C ASP A 52 25.15 3.62 -3.47
N HIS A 53 24.08 2.82 -3.45
CA HIS A 53 23.02 2.92 -4.44
C HIS A 53 22.10 4.12 -4.12
N VAL A 54 21.75 4.87 -5.17
CA VAL A 54 20.84 6.02 -5.07
C VAL A 54 19.35 5.63 -5.11
N TYR A 55 19.05 4.36 -5.38
CA TYR A 55 17.69 3.85 -5.50
C TYR A 55 17.26 3.17 -4.20
N SER A 56 16.15 3.62 -3.65
CA SER A 56 15.52 3.05 -2.46
C SER A 56 14.00 3.06 -2.60
N HIS A 57 13.33 2.34 -1.71
CA HIS A 57 11.89 2.35 -1.52
C HIS A 57 11.53 3.07 -0.20
N ASP A 58 10.31 2.93 0.30
CA ASP A 58 9.87 3.40 1.63
C ASP A 58 9.85 4.92 1.89
N ILE A 59 9.76 5.73 0.84
CA ILE A 59 9.70 7.20 0.93
C ILE A 59 8.27 7.77 0.85
N ALA A 60 7.25 6.92 1.04
CA ALA A 60 5.82 7.27 1.09
C ALA A 60 5.20 7.93 -0.17
N ILE A 61 5.95 8.04 -1.26
CA ILE A 61 5.47 8.66 -2.50
C ILE A 61 4.84 7.63 -3.45
N LYS A 62 3.88 8.07 -4.25
CA LYS A 62 3.10 7.24 -5.17
C LYS A 62 4.00 6.44 -6.11
N LYS A 63 5.02 7.08 -6.68
CA LYS A 63 5.94 6.44 -7.63
C LYS A 63 6.72 5.26 -7.02
N SER A 64 6.91 5.22 -5.71
CA SER A 64 7.61 4.13 -5.01
C SER A 64 6.66 3.13 -4.34
N MET A 65 5.36 3.45 -4.24
CA MET A 65 4.36 2.60 -3.57
C MET A 65 3.41 1.89 -4.54
N THR A 66 3.34 2.33 -5.80
CA THR A 66 2.42 1.78 -6.79
C THR A 66 3.00 0.50 -7.38
N VAL A 67 2.26 -0.60 -7.23
CA VAL A 67 2.60 -1.91 -7.80
C VAL A 67 1.46 -2.41 -8.67
N PRO A 68 1.74 -3.20 -9.73
CA PRO A 68 0.69 -3.82 -10.51
C PRO A 68 -0.05 -4.87 -9.69
N PHE A 69 -1.37 -4.92 -9.82
CA PHE A 69 -2.20 -5.96 -9.25
C PHE A 69 -3.01 -6.62 -10.36
N ILE A 70 -2.78 -7.91 -10.57
CA ILE A 70 -3.38 -8.69 -11.65
C ILE A 70 -3.83 -10.03 -11.07
N ILE A 71 -5.11 -10.36 -11.23
CA ILE A 71 -5.66 -11.69 -10.98
C ILE A 71 -6.15 -12.22 -12.32
N GLY A 72 -5.73 -13.43 -12.69
CA GLY A 72 -6.17 -14.11 -13.89
C GLY A 72 -5.92 -15.61 -13.78
N GLY A 73 -6.34 -16.36 -14.81
CA GLY A 73 -6.09 -17.80 -14.89
C GLY A 73 -7.33 -18.69 -14.86
N SER A 74 -8.53 -18.13 -14.74
CA SER A 74 -9.80 -18.88 -14.79
C SER A 74 -10.90 -18.06 -15.48
N PRO A 75 -11.80 -18.67 -16.28
CA PRO A 75 -12.95 -17.99 -16.89
C PRO A 75 -13.92 -17.34 -15.90
N GLU A 76 -13.95 -17.81 -14.65
CA GLU A 76 -14.80 -17.32 -13.57
C GLU A 76 -14.30 -15.99 -12.98
N ILE A 77 -13.04 -15.62 -13.24
CA ILE A 77 -12.49 -14.33 -12.79
C ILE A 77 -13.07 -13.24 -13.69
N PRO A 78 -13.79 -12.23 -13.14
CA PRO A 78 -14.37 -11.17 -13.95
C PRO A 78 -13.33 -10.39 -14.74
N ASN A 79 -13.67 -10.02 -15.98
CA ASN A 79 -12.89 -9.06 -16.73
C ASN A 79 -13.16 -7.65 -16.19
N LEU A 80 -12.33 -7.24 -15.23
CA LEU A 80 -12.46 -5.98 -14.51
C LEU A 80 -11.15 -5.20 -14.58
N LYS A 81 -11.24 -3.92 -14.93
CA LYS A 81 -10.13 -2.97 -14.86
C LYS A 81 -10.34 -2.00 -13.71
N LEU A 82 -9.42 -1.99 -12.76
CA LEU A 82 -9.42 -1.07 -11.64
C LEU A 82 -8.50 0.12 -11.92
N GLU A 83 -8.93 1.33 -11.59
CA GLU A 83 -8.07 2.52 -11.64
C GLU A 83 -7.07 2.53 -10.48
N TYR A 84 -7.50 2.04 -9.31
CA TYR A 84 -6.68 1.90 -8.10
C TYR A 84 -7.32 0.88 -7.16
N CYS A 85 -6.49 0.30 -6.28
CA CYS A 85 -6.89 -0.47 -5.12
C CYS A 85 -5.76 -0.41 -4.08
N LYS A 86 -6.02 -0.87 -2.85
CA LYS A 86 -4.97 -1.04 -1.85
C LYS A 86 -4.50 -2.49 -1.88
N THR A 87 -3.23 -2.72 -1.56
CA THR A 87 -2.70 -4.09 -1.40
C THR A 87 -3.48 -4.89 -0.34
N THR A 88 -4.08 -4.22 0.64
CA THR A 88 -4.95 -4.86 1.65
C THR A 88 -6.22 -5.47 1.06
N ASP A 89 -6.66 -5.03 -0.12
CA ASP A 89 -7.85 -5.55 -0.79
C ASP A 89 -7.59 -6.91 -1.47
N MET A 90 -6.32 -7.29 -1.64
CA MET A 90 -5.93 -8.55 -2.29
C MET A 90 -6.47 -9.77 -1.54
N VAL A 91 -6.20 -9.87 -0.24
CA VAL A 91 -6.61 -11.04 0.58
C VAL A 91 -8.12 -11.23 0.60
N PRO A 92 -8.96 -10.23 0.94
CA PRO A 92 -10.41 -10.42 0.91
C PRO A 92 -10.94 -10.73 -0.50
N THR A 93 -10.33 -10.20 -1.57
CA THR A 93 -10.71 -10.53 -2.95
C THR A 93 -10.44 -12.00 -3.29
N LEU A 94 -9.27 -12.52 -2.90
CA LEU A 94 -8.92 -13.93 -3.13
C LEU A 94 -9.83 -14.87 -2.33
N LEU A 95 -10.16 -14.52 -1.09
CA LEU A 95 -11.06 -15.32 -0.26
C LEU A 95 -12.49 -15.34 -0.83
N ASP A 96 -12.96 -14.21 -1.37
CA ASP A 96 -14.26 -14.12 -2.04
C ASP A 96 -14.35 -15.01 -3.28
N LEU A 97 -13.29 -15.02 -4.12
CA LEU A 97 -13.18 -15.95 -5.26
C LEU A 97 -13.23 -17.43 -4.84
N LEU A 98 -12.75 -17.75 -3.63
CA LEU A 98 -12.78 -19.11 -3.06
C LEU A 98 -14.08 -19.42 -2.30
N GLY A 99 -15.01 -18.46 -2.18
CA GLY A 99 -16.22 -18.61 -1.36
C GLY A 99 -15.96 -18.68 0.15
N ILE A 100 -14.81 -18.16 0.61
CA ILE A 100 -14.40 -18.16 2.02
C ILE A 100 -14.65 -16.79 2.64
N LYS A 101 -15.29 -16.77 3.80
CA LYS A 101 -15.48 -15.52 4.56
C LYS A 101 -14.17 -15.09 5.24
N PRO A 102 -13.69 -13.85 5.05
CA PRO A 102 -12.52 -13.36 5.75
C PRO A 102 -12.76 -13.27 7.26
N HIS A 103 -11.70 -13.48 8.04
CA HIS A 103 -11.72 -13.22 9.48
C HIS A 103 -11.96 -11.72 9.75
N SER A 104 -12.57 -11.38 10.88
CA SER A 104 -12.93 -9.98 11.22
C SER A 104 -11.74 -9.03 11.35
N SER A 105 -10.52 -9.56 11.49
CA SER A 105 -9.28 -8.79 11.56
C SER A 105 -8.71 -8.43 10.18
N VAL A 106 -9.22 -9.00 9.10
CA VAL A 106 -8.75 -8.67 7.74
C VAL A 106 -9.18 -7.25 7.41
N VAL A 107 -8.21 -6.42 7.07
CA VAL A 107 -8.43 -5.04 6.61
C VAL A 107 -8.51 -5.03 5.09
N GLY A 108 -9.40 -4.22 4.54
CA GLY A 108 -9.65 -4.12 3.10
C GLY A 108 -11.02 -4.65 2.73
N ARG A 109 -11.31 -4.70 1.43
CA ARG A 109 -12.56 -5.24 0.90
C ARG A 109 -12.31 -6.08 -0.33
N SER A 110 -13.23 -7.00 -0.62
CA SER A 110 -13.24 -7.67 -1.92
C SER A 110 -13.46 -6.63 -3.02
N LEU A 111 -12.71 -6.76 -4.12
CA LEU A 111 -12.81 -5.92 -5.31
C LEU A 111 -13.85 -6.44 -6.31
N LEU A 112 -14.51 -7.57 -6.00
CA LEU A 112 -15.58 -8.15 -6.83
C LEU A 112 -16.96 -7.56 -6.53
N ASN A 113 -17.10 -6.82 -5.42
CA ASN A 113 -18.37 -6.26 -4.92
C ASN A 113 -18.31 -4.74 -4.73
#